data_AF-A0A9C9MZ12-F1
#
_entry.id   AF-A0A9C9MZ12-F1
#
_cell.length_a   1.000
_cell.length_b   1.000
_cell.length_c   1.000
_cell.angle_alpha   90.00
_cell.angle_beta   90.00
_cell.angle_gamma   90.00
#
_symmetry.space_group_name_H-M   'P 1'
#
loop_
_entity.id
_entity.type
_entity.pdbx_description
1 polymer ?
#
loop_
_entity_poly.entity_id
_entity_poly.type
_entity_poly.pdbx_seq_one_letter_code
_entity_poly.pdbx_strand_id
1 'polypeptide(L)' 'MCHYGFNFQWMFIWHGQQPPPPDEKALDFLVAHGFNFVRIPTDYRLWTKDFDYLHPDEDVWNALDQYLAACRNRGIHMC' A
#
# COMPACT_ATOMS: atom_id res chain seq x y z
N MET A 1 -8.72 -6.44 18.88
CA MET A 1 -9.33 -5.15 18.48
C MET A 1 -9.99 -5.36 17.14
N CYS A 2 -11.19 -4.83 16.89
CA CYS A 2 -11.76 -4.87 15.55
C CYS A 2 -11.03 -3.90 14.63
N HIS A 3 -10.89 -4.27 13.36
CA HIS A 3 -10.24 -3.49 12.34
C HIS A 3 -11.29 -2.80 11.46
N TYR A 4 -11.31 -1.47 11.45
CA TYR A 4 -12.24 -0.67 10.64
C TYR A 4 -11.45 0.34 9.81
N GLY A 5 -11.76 0.38 8.51
CA GLY A 5 -11.17 1.36 7.60
C GLY A 5 -11.40 1.03 6.15
N PHE A 6 -10.41 1.32 5.30
CA PHE A 6 -10.63 1.46 3.85
C PHE A 6 -9.61 0.67 3.04
N ASN A 7 -9.89 0.52 1.75
CA ASN A 7 -8.89 0.07 0.78
C ASN A 7 -8.26 1.30 0.10
N PHE A 8 -6.98 1.20 -0.25
CA PHE A 8 -6.31 2.17 -1.12
C PHE A 8 -5.77 1.49 -2.37
N GLN A 9 -6.02 2.08 -3.53
CA GLN A 9 -5.73 1.48 -4.83
C GLN A 9 -4.35 1.88 -5.38
N TRP A 10 -3.42 2.25 -4.52
CA TRP A 10 -2.10 2.77 -4.90
C TRP A 10 -1.33 1.80 -5.82
N MET A 11 -1.53 0.50 -5.63
CA MET A 11 -0.89 -0.56 -6.43
C MET A 11 -1.91 -1.51 -7.08
N PHE A 12 -3.15 -1.05 -7.30
CA PHE A 12 -4.26 -1.95 -7.64
C PHE A 12 -4.17 -2.57 -9.03
N ILE A 13 -3.70 -1.81 -10.03
CA ILE A 13 -3.60 -2.29 -11.42
C ILE A 13 -2.29 -1.81 -12.01
N TRP A 14 -1.54 -2.76 -12.61
CA TRP A 14 -0.39 -2.44 -13.42
C TRP A 14 -0.80 -1.79 -14.76
N HIS A 15 -0.29 -0.58 -15.00
CA HIS A 15 -0.41 0.15 -16.26
C HIS A 15 0.93 0.75 -16.72
N GLY A 16 2.05 0.14 -16.30
CA GLY A 16 3.40 0.67 -16.57
C GLY A 16 3.76 1.92 -15.76
N GLN A 17 3.00 2.23 -14.72
CA GLN A 17 3.23 3.37 -13.83
C GLN A 17 3.98 2.93 -12.58
N GLN A 18 4.80 3.83 -12.03
CA GLN A 18 5.41 3.62 -10.71
C GLN A 18 4.34 3.73 -9.61
N PRO A 19 4.46 2.95 -8.51
CA PRO A 19 3.59 3.12 -7.37
C PRO A 19 3.63 4.57 -6.85
N PRO A 20 2.48 5.21 -6.58
CA PRO A 20 2.46 6.55 -6.01
C PRO A 20 2.94 6.52 -4.55
N PRO A 21 3.35 7.66 -3.97
CA PRO A 21 3.58 7.75 -2.53
C PRO A 21 2.27 7.52 -1.73
N PRO A 22 2.34 7.20 -0.42
CA PRO A 22 1.15 7.08 0.41
C PRO A 22 0.37 8.40 0.44
N ASP A 23 -0.96 8.31 0.41
CA ASP A 23 -1.83 9.48 0.58
C ASP A 23 -1.90 9.88 2.06
N GLU A 24 -0.92 10.68 2.49
CA GLU A 24 -0.78 11.14 3.88
C GLU A 24 -2.06 11.86 4.39
N LYS A 25 -2.73 12.63 3.54
CA LYS A 25 -3.95 13.37 3.92
C LYS A 25 -5.10 12.42 4.18
N ALA A 26 -5.25 11.39 3.34
CA ALA A 26 -6.28 10.38 3.56
C ALA A 26 -5.97 9.53 4.80
N LEU A 27 -4.70 9.19 5.06
CA LEU A 27 -4.30 8.51 6.29
C LEU A 27 -4.57 9.37 7.54
N ASP A 28 -4.28 10.66 7.50
CA ASP A 28 -4.61 11.60 8.58
C ASP A 28 -6.12 11.69 8.80
N PHE A 29 -6.91 11.68 7.73
CA PHE A 29 -8.37 11.63 7.81
C PHE A 29 -8.86 10.36 8.52
N LEU A 30 -8.27 9.19 8.21
CA LEU A 30 -8.62 7.94 8.88
C LEU A 30 -8.41 8.03 10.40
N VAL A 31 -7.24 8.52 10.82
CA VAL A 31 -6.91 8.70 12.25
C VAL A 31 -7.89 9.68 12.92
N ALA A 32 -8.16 10.81 12.28
CA ALA A 32 -9.06 11.85 12.80
C ALA A 32 -10.49 11.34 13.03
N HIS A 33 -10.91 10.28 12.32
CA HIS A 33 -12.25 9.68 12.43
C HIS A 33 -12.24 8.31 13.14
N GLY A 34 -11.13 7.92 13.76
CA GLY A 34 -11.04 6.70 14.58
C GLY A 34 -10.91 5.39 13.80
N PHE A 35 -10.58 5.44 12.51
CA PHE A 35 -10.25 4.25 11.72
C PHE A 35 -8.82 3.78 12.03
N ASN A 36 -8.62 2.47 11.98
CA ASN A 36 -7.37 1.82 12.39
C ASN A 36 -6.90 0.73 11.41
N PHE A 37 -7.47 0.69 10.21
CA PHE A 37 -7.21 -0.35 9.22
C PHE A 37 -7.11 0.21 7.81
N VAL A 38 -6.15 -0.29 7.05
CA VAL A 38 -6.00 -0.06 5.62
C VAL A 38 -5.69 -1.39 4.94
N ARG A 39 -6.34 -1.64 3.79
CA ARG A 39 -5.95 -2.73 2.88
C ARG A 39 -5.37 -2.16 1.58
N ILE A 40 -4.21 -2.66 1.18
CA ILE A 40 -3.54 -2.30 -0.08
C ILE A 40 -3.62 -3.49 -1.03
N PRO A 41 -4.67 -3.61 -1.86
CA PRO A 41 -4.67 -4.60 -2.93
C PRO A 41 -3.58 -4.26 -3.95
N THR A 42 -2.69 -5.22 -4.19
CA THR A 42 -1.56 -5.09 -5.11
C THR A 42 -1.70 -5.97 -6.34
N ASP A 43 -1.18 -5.50 -7.47
CA ASP A 43 -0.97 -6.29 -8.68
C ASP A 43 0.48 -6.78 -8.76
N TYR A 44 0.70 -8.09 -8.73
CA TYR A 44 2.05 -8.67 -8.76
C TYR A 44 2.86 -8.30 -10.00
N ARG A 45 2.17 -7.92 -11.09
CA ARG A 45 2.79 -7.47 -12.35
C ARG A 45 3.54 -6.15 -12.18
N LEU A 46 3.36 -5.43 -11.08
CA LEU A 46 4.18 -4.27 -10.73
C LEU A 46 5.64 -4.64 -10.50
N TRP A 47 5.91 -5.79 -9.89
CA TRP A 47 7.28 -6.27 -9.62
C TRP A 47 7.63 -7.54 -10.38
N THR A 48 6.77 -8.03 -11.29
CA THR A 48 7.04 -9.24 -12.08
C THR A 48 6.90 -8.93 -13.56
N LYS A 49 7.99 -9.06 -14.31
CA LYS A 49 8.03 -8.84 -15.76
C LYS A 49 7.99 -10.18 -16.49
N ASP A 50 7.21 -10.27 -17.57
CA ASP A 50 7.15 -11.45 -18.45
C ASP A 50 6.94 -12.80 -17.73
N PHE A 51 6.16 -12.80 -16.64
CA PHE A 51 5.92 -13.96 -15.78
C PHE A 51 7.18 -14.56 -15.13
N ASP A 52 8.28 -13.79 -15.04
CA ASP A 52 9.49 -14.19 -14.34
C ASP A 52 9.34 -14.02 -12.83
N TYR A 53 8.62 -14.96 -12.21
CA TYR A 53 8.28 -14.92 -10.78
C TYR A 53 9.50 -15.02 -9.85
N LEU A 54 10.63 -15.51 -10.35
CA LEU A 54 11.83 -15.77 -9.54
C LEU A 54 12.83 -14.60 -9.55
N HIS A 55 12.61 -13.60 -10.40
CA HIS A 55 13.43 -12.40 -10.49
C HIS A 55 12.55 -11.14 -10.38
N PRO A 56 11.92 -10.90 -9.21
CA PRO A 56 11.10 -9.73 -9.03
C PRO A 56 11.93 -8.44 -9.04
N ASP A 57 11.31 -7.36 -9.49
CA ASP A 57 11.83 -5.99 -9.37
C ASP A 57 11.64 -5.52 -7.92
N GLU A 58 12.61 -5.81 -7.06
CA GLU A 58 12.54 -5.53 -5.61
C GLU A 58 12.47 -4.03 -5.29
N ASP A 59 12.87 -3.15 -6.22
CA ASP A 59 12.79 -1.70 -6.02
C ASP A 59 11.35 -1.24 -5.77
N VAL A 60 10.38 -1.95 -6.33
CA VAL A 60 8.94 -1.71 -6.13
C VAL A 60 8.52 -1.93 -4.67
N TRP A 61 9.20 -2.81 -3.93
CA TRP A 61 8.90 -3.09 -2.53
C TRP A 61 9.25 -1.91 -1.61
N ASN A 62 10.14 -1.00 -2.02
CA ASN A 62 10.38 0.24 -1.29
C ASN A 62 9.09 1.08 -1.14
N ALA A 63 8.17 1.02 -2.11
CA ALA A 63 6.87 1.68 -1.99
C ALA A 63 5.99 1.03 -0.92
N LEU A 64 5.99 -0.30 -0.83
CA LEU A 64 5.29 -1.05 0.22
C LEU A 64 5.85 -0.70 1.61
N ASP A 65 7.17 -0.58 1.74
CA ASP A 65 7.83 -0.16 2.98
C ASP A 65 7.44 1.26 3.38
N GLN A 66 7.30 2.18 2.41
CA GLN A 66 6.80 3.52 2.67
C GLN A 66 5.34 3.50 3.15
N TYR A 67 4.47 2.68 2.55
CA TYR A 67 3.08 2.53 3.00
C TYR A 67 3.00 1.95 4.42
N LEU A 68 3.82 0.94 4.70
CA LEU A 68 3.91 0.32 6.02
C LEU A 68 4.38 1.34 7.07
N ALA A 69 5.42 2.12 6.75
CA ALA A 69 5.92 3.17 7.64
C ALA A 69 4.85 4.24 7.92
N ALA A 70 4.17 4.73 6.88
CA ALA A 70 3.13 5.76 7.00
C ALA A 70 1.93 5.28 7.84
N CYS A 71 1.51 4.02 7.68
CA CYS A 71 0.43 3.41 8.49
C CYS A 71 0.90 3.17 9.93
N ARG A 72 2.09 2.60 10.12
CA ARG A 72 2.65 2.29 11.45
C ARG A 72 2.81 3.55 12.30
N ASN A 73 3.30 4.64 11.73
CA ASN A 73 3.48 5.92 12.43
C ASN A 73 2.14 6.51 12.95
N ARG A 74 1.01 6.02 12.43
CA ARG A 74 -0.35 6.44 12.79
C ARG A 74 -1.13 5.41 13.61
N GLY A 75 -0.54 4.26 13.92
CA GLY A 75 -1.24 3.17 14.58
C GLY A 75 -2.30 2.49 13.70
N ILE A 76 -2.17 2.57 12.38
CA ILE A 76 -3.05 1.92 11.41
C ILE A 76 -2.47 0.53 11.07
N HIS A 77 -3.30 -0.51 11.16
CA HIS A 77 -2.96 -1.84 10.64
C HIS A 77 -3.02 -1.83 9.11
N MET A 78 -1.94 -2.28 8.45
CA MET A 78 -1.88 -2.43 7.00
C MET A 78 -2.01 -3.91 6.62
N CYS A 79 -2.92 -4.20 5.67
CA CYS A 79 -3.21 -5.52 5.11
C CYS A 79 -2.94 -5.55 3.60
#